data_AF-A0A7C4K045-F1
#
_entry.id   AF-A0A7C4K045-F1
#
_cell.length_a   1.000
_cell.length_b   1.000
_cell.length_c   1.000
_cell.angle_alpha   90.00
_cell.angle_beta   90.00
_cell.angle_gamma   90.00
#
_symmetry.space_group_name_H-M   'P 1'
#
loop_
_entity.id
_entity.type
_entity.pdbx_description
1 polymer ?
#
loop_
_entity_poly.entity_id
_entity_poly.type
_entity_poly.pdbx_seq_one_letter_code
_entity_poly.pdbx_strand_id
1 'polypeptide(L)'
;MEKKVKISLILESFHNLEKAYADLKKLVSMGKEEFVKNKLVWDKARVDFNLAFESSMRPCRHLSVVYGLRTTSKDCLVKLGEHIGFKDLKNLQDLTNFYIEYRDPKKTVDPEELYHFLEQNIHVFKEYAKAVVEHIKKTTGNVLLIDFDLLRQKAKHVKDSVDKINFVLSVDLEEFKSKPMYYDRVKYFYQVAYDSLFDICKHLAPKFGIKKFGDDCLLKMVEHGIVSEEHKDRIIKMIKLKNKLISTWDIPQEELYENLRETKDWFEPLMKEIAVSLKNLLEKVSSSQKSPLRNNQEKEKDQKE
;
A
#
# COMPACT_ATOMS: atom_id res chain seq x y z
N MET A 1 20.33 -9.46 11.24
CA MET A 1 18.97 -9.22 10.70
C MET A 1 19.00 -9.54 9.21
N GLU A 2 18.17 -10.46 8.75
CA GLU A 2 18.16 -10.88 7.34
C GLU A 2 17.75 -9.70 6.46
N LYS A 3 18.54 -9.43 5.41
CA LYS A 3 18.32 -8.31 4.49
C LYS A 3 17.23 -8.69 3.48
N LYS A 4 15.96 -8.53 3.87
CA LYS A 4 14.79 -8.83 3.02
C LYS A 4 14.20 -7.56 2.40
N VAL A 5 13.65 -7.68 1.19
CA VAL A 5 12.86 -6.61 0.56
C VAL A 5 11.59 -6.36 1.38
N LYS A 6 11.41 -5.12 1.86
CA LYS A 6 10.22 -4.69 2.62
C LYS A 6 9.15 -4.22 1.65
N ILE A 7 8.23 -5.10 1.28
CA ILE A 7 7.25 -4.84 0.23
C ILE A 7 6.32 -3.67 0.57
N SER A 8 5.81 -3.59 1.81
CA SER A 8 4.97 -2.47 2.23
C SER A 8 5.67 -1.11 2.10
N LEU A 9 6.97 -1.03 2.40
CA LEU A 9 7.75 0.19 2.23
C LEU A 9 7.82 0.63 0.76
N ILE A 10 8.03 -0.32 -0.15
CA ILE A 10 8.09 -0.04 -1.59
C ILE A 10 6.72 0.43 -2.09
N LEU A 11 5.64 -0.27 -1.73
CA LEU A 11 4.28 0.06 -2.15
C LEU A 11 3.84 1.43 -1.63
N GLU A 12 4.07 1.72 -0.34
CA GLU A 12 3.76 3.02 0.27
C GLU A 12 4.50 4.16 -0.43
N SER A 13 5.81 3.96 -0.69
CA SER A 13 6.63 4.97 -1.35
C SER A 13 6.14 5.23 -2.78
N PHE A 14 5.86 4.18 -3.56
CA PHE A 14 5.38 4.36 -4.93
C PHE A 14 3.93 4.83 -5.05
N HIS A 15 3.09 4.61 -4.04
CA HIS A 15 1.78 5.26 -3.96
C HIS A 15 1.91 6.78 -3.80
N ASN A 16 2.82 7.24 -2.94
CA ASN A 16 3.10 8.67 -2.77
C ASN A 16 3.71 9.27 -4.04
N LEU A 17 4.62 8.53 -4.69
CA LEU A 17 5.18 8.91 -5.98
C LEU A 17 4.09 9.06 -7.05
N GLU A 18 3.15 8.12 -7.15
CA GLU A 18 2.08 8.15 -8.14
C GLU A 18 1.18 9.39 -7.96
N LYS A 19 0.83 9.73 -6.71
CA LYS A 19 0.06 10.95 -6.41
C LYS A 19 0.81 12.21 -6.82
N ALA A 20 2.07 12.34 -6.39
CA ALA A 20 2.91 13.48 -6.72
C ALA A 20 3.12 13.62 -8.23
N TYR A 21 3.40 12.51 -8.93
CA TYR A 21 3.54 12.47 -10.38
C TYR A 21 2.24 12.90 -11.09
N ALA A 22 1.08 12.44 -10.63
CA ALA A 22 -0.20 12.83 -11.21
C ALA A 22 -0.48 14.33 -11.07
N ASP A 23 -0.13 14.91 -9.93
CA ASP A 23 -0.26 16.35 -9.70
C ASP A 23 0.75 17.16 -10.53
N LEU A 24 2.02 16.77 -10.56
CA LEU A 24 3.03 17.39 -11.44
C LEU A 24 2.60 17.38 -12.90
N LYS A 25 2.08 16.25 -13.38
CA LYS A 25 1.57 16.13 -14.75
C LYS A 25 0.43 17.11 -15.02
N LYS A 26 -0.49 17.30 -14.08
CA LYS A 26 -1.58 18.29 -14.23
C LYS A 26 -1.02 19.71 -14.31
N LEU A 27 -0.05 20.06 -13.46
CA LEU A 27 0.54 21.40 -13.41
C LEU A 27 1.30 21.73 -14.70
N VAL A 28 2.11 20.79 -15.20
CA VAL A 28 2.83 20.96 -16.48
C VAL A 28 1.84 21.07 -17.65
N SER A 29 0.74 20.29 -17.64
CA SER A 29 -0.29 20.36 -18.69
C SER A 29 -1.04 21.70 -18.76
N MET A 30 -0.89 22.61 -17.79
CA MET A 30 -1.48 23.96 -17.85
C MET A 30 -0.77 24.86 -18.88
N GLY A 31 0.42 24.46 -19.35
CA GLY A 31 1.24 25.20 -20.30
C GLY A 31 2.18 26.21 -19.62
N LYS A 32 3.29 26.50 -20.31
CA LYS A 32 4.40 27.33 -19.78
C LYS A 32 3.93 28.69 -19.25
N GLU A 33 3.10 29.41 -20.01
CA GLU A 33 2.70 30.77 -19.67
C GLU A 33 1.95 30.84 -18.33
N GLU A 34 0.93 29.98 -18.16
CA GLU A 34 0.15 29.92 -16.92
C GLU A 34 0.99 29.41 -15.74
N PHE A 35 1.85 28.43 -15.98
CA PHE A 35 2.74 27.89 -14.95
C PHE A 35 3.69 28.95 -14.38
N VAL A 36 4.33 29.72 -15.26
CA VAL A 36 5.34 30.73 -14.89
C VAL A 36 4.70 31.93 -14.19
N LYS A 37 3.52 32.36 -14.66
CA LYS A 37 2.81 33.52 -14.13
C LYS A 37 2.28 33.28 -12.70
N ASN A 38 1.94 32.05 -12.35
CA ASN A 38 1.28 31.73 -11.09
C ASN A 38 2.24 31.14 -10.05
N LYS A 39 2.59 31.96 -9.05
CA LYS A 39 3.47 31.54 -7.94
C LYS A 39 3.01 30.30 -7.19
N LEU A 40 1.70 30.18 -6.94
CA LEU A 40 1.17 29.03 -6.23
C LEU A 40 1.33 27.73 -7.03
N VAL A 41 1.28 27.82 -8.36
CA VAL A 41 1.47 26.68 -9.27
C VAL A 41 2.91 26.19 -9.21
N TRP A 42 3.89 27.07 -9.43
CA TRP A 42 5.29 26.64 -9.42
C TRP A 42 5.81 26.30 -8.01
N ASP A 43 5.31 26.94 -6.94
CA ASP A 43 5.58 26.51 -5.56
C ASP A 43 5.04 25.09 -5.29
N LYS A 44 3.80 24.80 -5.70
CA LYS A 44 3.23 23.44 -5.59
C LYS A 44 4.04 22.43 -6.41
N ALA A 45 4.46 22.78 -7.62
CA ALA A 45 5.29 21.91 -8.46
C ALA A 45 6.62 21.56 -7.79
N ARG A 46 7.28 22.50 -7.11
CA ARG A 46 8.49 22.21 -6.32
C ARG A 46 8.23 21.23 -5.19
N VAL A 47 7.13 21.42 -4.44
CA VAL A 47 6.75 20.52 -3.34
C VAL A 47 6.46 19.11 -3.85
N ASP A 48 5.66 18.99 -4.90
CA ASP A 48 5.31 17.69 -5.48
C ASP A 48 6.53 17.01 -6.11
N PHE A 49 7.45 17.77 -6.72
CA PHE A 49 8.73 17.24 -7.22
C PHE A 49 9.59 16.66 -6.08
N ASN A 50 9.76 17.41 -4.98
CA ASN A 50 10.52 16.93 -3.82
C ASN A 50 9.89 15.67 -3.22
N LEU A 51 8.56 15.61 -3.15
CA LEU A 51 7.83 14.43 -2.68
C LEU A 51 8.05 13.23 -3.61
N ALA A 52 7.98 13.43 -4.93
CA ALA A 52 8.26 12.39 -5.92
C ALA A 52 9.71 11.86 -5.81
N PHE A 53 10.67 12.78 -5.65
CA PHE A 53 12.08 12.43 -5.50
C PHE A 53 12.35 11.63 -4.21
N GLU A 54 11.89 12.11 -3.06
CA GLU A 54 12.06 11.37 -1.78
C GLU A 54 11.33 10.02 -1.79
N SER A 55 10.17 9.95 -2.44
CA SER A 55 9.41 8.71 -2.64
C SER A 55 10.14 7.71 -3.55
N SER A 56 11.05 8.18 -4.40
CA SER A 56 11.93 7.33 -5.21
C SER A 56 13.21 6.93 -4.44
N MET A 57 13.72 7.85 -3.61
CA MET A 57 14.91 7.64 -2.78
C MET A 57 14.68 6.65 -1.64
N ARG A 58 13.51 6.62 -1.02
CA ARG A 58 13.21 5.70 0.09
C ARG A 58 13.33 4.22 -0.33
N PRO A 59 12.71 3.76 -1.44
CA PRO A 59 12.98 2.46 -2.04
C PRO A 59 14.45 2.26 -2.38
N CYS A 60 15.11 3.29 -2.94
CA CYS A 60 16.51 3.19 -3.33
C CYS A 60 17.44 2.86 -2.15
N ARG A 61 17.31 3.62 -1.07
CA ARG A 61 18.10 3.43 0.16
C ARG A 61 17.87 2.03 0.74
N HIS A 62 16.60 1.60 0.81
CA HIS A 62 16.25 0.26 1.31
C HIS A 62 16.87 -0.85 0.45
N LEU A 63 16.68 -0.79 -0.87
CA LEU A 63 17.17 -1.81 -1.79
C LEU A 63 18.69 -1.81 -1.91
N SER A 64 19.35 -0.64 -1.82
CA SER A 64 20.81 -0.56 -1.77
C SER A 64 21.38 -1.35 -0.59
N VAL A 65 20.76 -1.24 0.59
CA VAL A 65 21.17 -2.02 1.76
C VAL A 65 20.95 -3.52 1.52
N VAL A 66 19.79 -3.89 0.94
CA VAL A 66 19.43 -5.28 0.65
C VAL A 66 20.40 -5.92 -0.34
N TYR A 67 20.73 -5.24 -1.44
CA TYR A 67 21.61 -5.73 -2.50
C TYR A 67 23.10 -5.47 -2.23
N GLY A 68 23.45 -4.82 -1.12
CA GLY A 68 24.83 -4.53 -0.78
C GLY A 68 25.49 -3.45 -1.65
N LEU A 69 24.69 -2.57 -2.26
CA LEU A 69 25.17 -1.45 -3.06
C LEU A 69 25.72 -0.35 -2.15
N ARG A 70 26.95 0.10 -2.42
CA ARG A 70 27.52 1.28 -1.75
C ARG A 70 27.06 2.55 -2.46
N THR A 71 26.11 3.24 -1.85
CA THR A 71 25.50 4.46 -2.40
C THR A 71 25.57 5.62 -1.42
N THR A 72 25.43 6.81 -1.97
CA THR A 72 25.25 8.10 -1.29
C THR A 72 23.93 8.72 -1.75
N SER A 73 23.53 9.85 -1.18
CA SER A 73 22.35 10.57 -1.67
C SER A 73 22.48 11.08 -3.12
N LYS A 74 23.70 11.19 -3.67
CA LYS A 74 23.94 11.76 -5.01
C LYS A 74 23.90 10.74 -6.16
N ASP A 75 24.04 9.47 -5.83
CA ASP A 75 24.21 8.39 -6.81
C ASP A 75 23.32 7.17 -6.52
N CYS A 76 22.47 7.22 -5.48
CA CYS A 76 21.60 6.10 -5.13
C CYS A 76 20.74 5.65 -6.32
N LEU A 77 19.92 6.56 -6.87
CA LEU A 77 18.97 6.22 -7.93
C LEU A 77 19.70 5.63 -9.15
N VAL A 78 20.83 6.23 -9.53
CA VAL A 78 21.65 5.78 -10.67
C VAL A 78 22.24 4.40 -10.41
N LYS A 79 22.91 4.18 -9.27
CA LYS A 79 23.51 2.87 -8.95
C LYS A 79 22.48 1.75 -8.81
N LEU A 80 21.33 2.05 -8.21
CA LEU A 80 20.24 1.08 -8.18
C LEU A 80 19.67 0.87 -9.59
N GLY A 81 19.49 1.94 -10.36
CA GLY A 81 19.09 1.90 -11.77
C GLY A 81 19.97 0.98 -12.61
N GLU A 82 21.29 1.14 -12.52
CA GLU A 82 22.28 0.27 -13.16
C GLU A 82 22.10 -1.18 -12.72
N HIS A 83 22.01 -1.43 -11.41
CA HIS A 83 21.85 -2.77 -10.86
C HIS A 83 20.58 -3.48 -11.36
N ILE A 84 19.48 -2.74 -11.54
CA ILE A 84 18.20 -3.29 -11.99
C ILE A 84 18.03 -3.25 -13.52
N GLY A 85 18.99 -2.71 -14.27
CA GLY A 85 18.94 -2.60 -15.73
C GLY A 85 18.03 -1.49 -16.26
N PHE A 86 17.87 -0.39 -15.52
CA PHE A 86 17.19 0.82 -15.97
C PHE A 86 17.97 1.50 -17.09
N LYS A 87 17.29 1.92 -18.17
CA LYS A 87 17.95 2.41 -19.38
C LYS A 87 18.29 3.90 -19.33
N ASP A 88 17.41 4.72 -18.76
CA ASP A 88 17.55 6.18 -18.78
C ASP A 88 18.33 6.72 -17.58
N LEU A 89 19.57 6.25 -17.42
CA LEU A 89 20.43 6.64 -16.30
C LEU A 89 20.78 8.13 -16.31
N LYS A 90 20.85 8.74 -17.50
CA LYS A 90 21.15 10.17 -17.66
C LYS A 90 20.07 11.03 -17.04
N ASN A 91 18.81 10.87 -17.46
CA ASN A 91 17.74 11.70 -16.91
C ASN A 91 17.49 11.40 -15.42
N LEU A 92 17.79 10.18 -14.95
CA LEU A 92 17.77 9.84 -13.52
C LEU A 92 18.85 10.59 -12.72
N GLN A 93 20.03 10.80 -13.30
CA GLN A 93 21.07 11.66 -12.73
C GLN A 93 20.64 13.13 -12.76
N ASP A 94 19.99 13.59 -13.83
CA ASP A 94 19.49 14.96 -13.96
C ASP A 94 18.42 15.27 -12.90
N LEU A 95 17.50 14.34 -12.63
CA LEU A 95 16.58 14.41 -11.48
C LEU A 95 17.31 14.58 -10.15
N THR A 96 18.39 13.84 -9.95
CA THR A 96 19.17 13.88 -8.71
C THR A 96 19.91 15.19 -8.54
N ASN A 97 20.51 15.70 -9.62
CA ASN A 97 21.20 16.99 -9.63
C ASN A 97 20.23 18.13 -9.33
N PHE A 98 19.10 18.16 -10.03
CA PHE A 98 18.05 19.17 -9.83
C PHE A 98 17.52 19.15 -8.39
N TYR A 99 17.25 17.96 -7.83
CA TYR A 99 16.85 17.86 -6.43
C TYR A 99 17.90 18.40 -5.47
N ILE A 100 19.19 18.04 -5.63
CA ILE A 100 20.25 18.53 -4.74
C ILE A 100 20.36 20.05 -4.79
N GLU A 101 20.21 20.62 -5.97
CA GLU A 101 20.30 22.05 -6.21
C GLU A 101 19.12 22.80 -5.57
N TYR A 102 17.90 22.31 -5.76
CA TYR A 102 16.66 23.06 -5.48
C TYR A 102 15.80 22.52 -4.34
N ARG A 103 16.26 21.47 -3.62
CA ARG A 103 15.56 20.95 -2.42
C ARG A 103 15.45 21.98 -1.29
N ASP A 104 16.35 22.96 -1.24
CA ASP A 104 16.26 24.05 -0.27
C ASP A 104 15.15 25.02 -0.71
N PRO A 105 14.07 25.19 0.06
CA PRO A 105 12.99 26.11 -0.29
C PRO A 105 13.45 27.56 -0.45
N LYS A 106 14.54 27.94 0.24
CA LYS A 106 15.10 29.30 0.20
C LYS A 106 15.84 29.59 -1.10
N LYS A 107 16.31 28.57 -1.81
CA LYS A 107 16.88 28.74 -3.15
C LYS A 107 15.75 28.98 -4.13
N THR A 108 15.85 30.07 -4.86
CA THR A 108 14.94 30.41 -5.96
C THR A 108 15.33 29.60 -7.18
N VAL A 109 14.36 28.88 -7.75
CA VAL A 109 14.47 28.30 -9.09
C VAL A 109 13.72 29.22 -10.04
N ASP A 110 14.28 29.45 -11.21
CA ASP A 110 13.56 30.17 -12.26
C ASP A 110 12.32 29.36 -12.68
N PRO A 111 11.10 29.94 -12.68
CA PRO A 111 9.90 29.19 -13.01
C PRO A 111 9.89 28.62 -14.44
N GLU A 112 10.58 29.27 -15.39
CA GLU A 112 10.70 28.72 -16.74
C GLU A 112 11.62 27.52 -16.78
N GLU A 113 12.76 27.59 -16.09
CA GLU A 113 13.68 26.45 -15.92
C GLU A 113 12.97 25.26 -15.27
N LEU A 114 12.21 25.49 -14.18
CA LEU A 114 11.44 24.45 -13.52
C LEU A 114 10.41 23.81 -14.47
N TYR A 115 9.67 24.62 -15.24
CA TYR A 115 8.69 24.11 -16.20
C TYR A 115 9.36 23.20 -17.24
N HIS A 116 10.41 23.68 -17.90
CA HIS A 116 11.12 22.94 -18.95
C HIS A 116 11.74 21.66 -18.40
N PHE A 117 12.33 21.74 -17.21
CA PHE A 117 12.90 20.58 -16.53
C PHE A 117 11.83 19.52 -16.27
N LEU A 118 10.69 19.91 -15.70
CA LEU A 118 9.59 18.99 -15.41
C LEU A 118 9.00 18.39 -16.70
N GLU A 119 8.73 19.21 -17.71
CA GLU A 119 8.18 18.76 -19.00
C GLU A 119 9.05 17.66 -19.64
N GLN A 120 10.37 17.81 -19.57
CA GLN A 120 11.32 16.85 -20.12
C GLN A 120 11.50 15.61 -19.25
N ASN A 121 11.52 15.74 -17.92
CA ASN A 121 12.07 14.70 -17.03
C ASN A 121 11.04 13.97 -16.15
N ILE A 122 9.80 14.46 -15.98
CA ILE A 122 8.85 13.84 -15.02
C ILE A 122 8.52 12.38 -15.34
N HIS A 123 8.59 11.96 -16.60
CA HIS A 123 8.28 10.61 -17.03
C HIS A 123 9.19 9.56 -16.39
N VAL A 124 10.44 9.94 -16.10
CA VAL A 124 11.48 9.07 -15.52
C VAL A 124 11.06 8.52 -14.16
N PHE A 125 10.32 9.28 -13.34
CA PHE A 125 9.80 8.80 -12.05
C PHE A 125 8.94 7.53 -12.21
N LYS A 126 8.02 7.56 -13.18
CA LYS A 126 7.11 6.44 -13.45
C LYS A 126 7.86 5.25 -14.00
N GLU A 127 8.81 5.48 -14.91
CA GLU A 127 9.60 4.42 -15.53
C GLU A 127 10.53 3.75 -14.52
N TYR A 128 11.19 4.54 -13.67
CA TYR A 128 12.03 4.05 -12.59
C TYR A 128 11.22 3.19 -11.60
N ALA A 129 10.06 3.67 -11.14
CA ALA A 129 9.20 2.90 -10.24
C ALA A 129 8.77 1.56 -10.86
N LYS A 130 8.41 1.56 -12.16
CA LYS A 130 8.09 0.35 -12.91
C LYS A 130 9.28 -0.61 -12.97
N ALA A 131 10.47 -0.12 -13.28
CA ALA A 131 11.68 -0.95 -13.34
C ALA A 131 12.01 -1.58 -11.98
N VAL A 132 11.91 -0.82 -10.89
CA VAL A 132 12.10 -1.33 -9.53
C VAL A 132 11.07 -2.40 -9.18
N VAL A 133 9.80 -2.17 -9.48
CA VAL A 133 8.72 -3.13 -9.23
C VAL A 133 8.96 -4.43 -9.99
N GLU A 134 9.25 -4.37 -11.29
CA GLU A 134 9.48 -5.56 -12.11
C GLU A 134 10.72 -6.34 -11.65
N HIS A 135 11.79 -5.64 -11.28
CA HIS A 135 12.98 -6.27 -10.71
C HIS A 135 12.66 -7.00 -9.40
N ILE A 136 11.89 -6.39 -8.48
CA ILE A 136 11.47 -7.05 -7.23
C ILE A 136 10.63 -8.29 -7.52
N LYS A 137 9.64 -8.20 -8.42
CA LYS A 137 8.80 -9.34 -8.79
C LYS A 137 9.63 -10.50 -9.32
N LYS A 138 10.60 -10.22 -10.20
CA LYS A 138 11.49 -11.21 -10.80
C LYS A 138 12.40 -11.86 -9.77
N THR A 139 13.04 -11.07 -8.92
CA THR A 139 14.05 -11.56 -7.95
C THR A 139 13.44 -12.28 -6.76
N THR A 140 12.24 -11.90 -6.34
CA THR A 140 11.55 -12.51 -5.19
C THR A 140 10.56 -13.60 -5.56
N GLY A 141 10.18 -13.72 -6.83
CA GLY A 141 9.05 -14.56 -7.27
C GLY A 141 7.68 -14.04 -6.80
N ASN A 142 7.63 -12.94 -6.03
CA ASN A 142 6.42 -12.36 -5.48
C ASN A 142 5.77 -11.41 -6.49
N VAL A 143 5.18 -11.98 -7.54
CA VAL A 143 4.64 -11.23 -8.68
C VAL A 143 3.49 -10.29 -8.29
N LEU A 144 2.75 -10.63 -7.24
CA LEU A 144 1.67 -9.79 -6.71
C LEU A 144 2.18 -8.72 -5.72
N LEU A 145 3.45 -8.75 -5.32
CA LEU A 145 3.97 -7.88 -4.26
C LEU A 145 3.12 -7.99 -2.98
N ILE A 146 2.92 -9.22 -2.49
CA ILE A 146 2.24 -9.47 -1.21
C ILE A 146 3.27 -9.40 -0.07
N ASP A 147 3.08 -8.45 0.84
CA ASP A 147 3.80 -8.41 2.11
C ASP A 147 3.20 -9.41 3.12
N PHE A 148 3.75 -10.63 3.15
CA PHE A 148 3.31 -11.66 4.09
C PHE A 148 3.65 -11.36 5.56
N ASP A 149 4.65 -10.52 5.81
CA ASP A 149 5.03 -10.14 7.17
C ASP A 149 3.99 -9.16 7.74
N LEU A 150 3.54 -8.20 6.93
CA LEU A 150 2.38 -7.35 7.23
C LEU A 150 1.13 -8.19 7.51
N LEU A 151 0.78 -9.11 6.61
CA LEU A 151 -0.42 -9.94 6.77
C LEU A 151 -0.39 -10.75 8.07
N ARG A 152 0.75 -11.36 8.38
CA ARG A 152 0.93 -12.13 9.62
C ARG A 152 0.81 -11.26 10.86
N GLN A 153 1.47 -10.09 10.85
CA GLN A 153 1.41 -9.15 11.97
C GLN A 153 -0.02 -8.67 12.21
N LYS A 154 -0.73 -8.26 11.15
CA LYS A 154 -2.09 -7.75 11.26
C LYS A 154 -3.08 -8.84 11.67
N ALA A 155 -2.96 -10.05 11.13
CA ALA A 155 -3.78 -11.19 11.56
C ALA A 155 -3.57 -11.52 13.04
N LYS A 156 -2.32 -11.44 13.53
CA LYS A 156 -2.02 -11.57 14.95
C LYS A 156 -2.69 -10.47 15.78
N HIS A 157 -2.61 -9.21 15.36
CA HIS A 157 -3.28 -8.11 16.07
C HIS A 157 -4.80 -8.27 16.13
N VAL A 158 -5.44 -8.75 15.04
CA VAL A 158 -6.86 -9.08 15.05
C VAL A 158 -7.15 -10.13 16.13
N LYS A 159 -6.42 -11.26 16.10
CA LYS A 159 -6.61 -12.36 17.05
C LYS A 159 -6.40 -11.92 18.49
N ASP A 160 -5.25 -11.31 18.78
CA ASP A 160 -4.90 -10.88 20.14
C ASP A 160 -5.90 -9.85 20.69
N SER A 161 -6.48 -9.00 19.84
CA SER A 161 -7.51 -8.04 20.24
C SER A 161 -8.87 -8.70 20.46
N VAL A 162 -9.28 -9.64 19.61
CA VAL A 162 -10.52 -10.41 19.78
C VAL A 162 -10.46 -11.24 21.06
N ASP A 163 -9.32 -11.87 21.36
CA ASP A 163 -9.11 -12.62 22.61
C ASP A 163 -9.29 -11.72 23.85
N LYS A 164 -8.79 -10.48 23.79
CA LYS A 164 -8.97 -9.50 24.87
C LYS A 164 -10.41 -9.00 24.98
N ILE A 165 -11.12 -8.83 23.86
CA ILE A 165 -12.56 -8.52 23.85
C ILE A 165 -13.34 -9.67 24.51
N ASN A 166 -13.04 -10.92 24.13
CA ASN A 166 -13.65 -12.10 24.74
C ASN A 166 -13.40 -12.17 26.25
N PHE A 167 -12.19 -11.85 26.70
CA PHE A 167 -11.88 -11.75 28.13
C PHE A 167 -12.75 -10.70 28.82
N VAL A 168 -12.87 -9.49 28.25
CA VAL A 168 -13.72 -8.44 28.82
C VAL A 168 -15.20 -8.82 28.82
N LEU A 169 -15.68 -9.54 27.81
CA LEU A 169 -17.08 -9.97 27.70
C LEU A 169 -17.38 -11.31 28.40
N SER A 170 -16.40 -11.89 29.08
CA SER A 170 -16.58 -13.12 29.88
C SER A 170 -17.37 -12.87 31.17
N VAL A 171 -17.42 -11.62 31.61
CA VAL A 171 -18.25 -11.17 32.72
C VAL A 171 -19.64 -10.77 32.23
N ASP A 172 -20.61 -10.63 33.12
CA ASP A 172 -21.94 -10.14 32.76
C ASP A 172 -21.99 -8.60 32.60
N LEU A 173 -23.15 -8.09 32.17
CA LEU A 173 -23.33 -6.67 31.90
C LEU A 173 -23.15 -5.80 33.16
N GLU A 174 -23.61 -6.26 34.32
CA GLU A 174 -23.51 -5.49 35.57
C GLU A 174 -22.05 -5.39 36.02
N GLU A 175 -21.31 -6.48 35.93
CA GLU A 175 -19.88 -6.49 36.21
C GLU A 175 -19.11 -5.63 35.19
N PHE A 176 -19.44 -5.70 33.89
CA PHE A 176 -18.85 -4.84 32.86
C PHE A 176 -19.05 -3.35 33.16
N LYS A 177 -20.27 -2.95 33.53
CA LYS A 177 -20.61 -1.56 33.88
C LYS A 177 -19.90 -1.07 35.13
N SER A 178 -19.78 -1.93 36.14
CA SER A 178 -19.10 -1.59 37.40
C SER A 178 -17.59 -1.40 37.26
N LYS A 179 -16.98 -1.78 36.12
CA LYS A 179 -15.55 -1.69 35.85
C LYS A 179 -15.24 -0.69 34.74
N PRO A 180 -15.01 0.60 35.04
CA PRO A 180 -14.71 1.63 34.04
C PRO A 180 -13.56 1.27 33.08
N MET A 181 -12.53 0.56 33.58
CA MET A 181 -11.41 0.10 32.77
C MET A 181 -11.80 -0.87 31.65
N TYR A 182 -12.86 -1.68 31.83
CA TYR A 182 -13.32 -2.62 30.81
C TYR A 182 -13.92 -1.87 29.63
N TYR A 183 -14.74 -0.86 29.92
CA TYR A 183 -15.32 0.04 28.92
C TYR A 183 -14.24 0.71 28.06
N ASP A 184 -13.22 1.33 28.67
CA ASP A 184 -12.20 2.02 27.89
C ASP A 184 -11.29 1.09 27.08
N ARG A 185 -10.88 -0.03 27.69
CA ARG A 185 -9.99 -0.99 27.02
C ARG A 185 -10.66 -1.69 25.86
N VAL A 186 -11.93 -2.05 25.98
CA VAL A 186 -12.62 -2.81 24.93
C VAL A 186 -12.86 -1.98 23.67
N LYS A 187 -13.11 -0.67 23.81
CA LYS A 187 -13.15 0.28 22.68
C LYS A 187 -11.85 0.24 21.89
N TYR A 188 -10.72 0.33 22.59
CA TYR A 188 -9.39 0.28 21.99
C TYR A 188 -9.13 -1.07 21.31
N PHE A 189 -9.42 -2.19 21.98
CA PHE A 189 -9.21 -3.52 21.39
C PHE A 189 -10.05 -3.72 20.12
N TYR A 190 -11.31 -3.31 20.12
CA TYR A 190 -12.17 -3.37 18.94
C TYR A 190 -11.61 -2.54 17.78
N GLN A 191 -11.18 -1.30 18.06
CA GLN A 191 -10.56 -0.46 17.04
C GLN A 191 -9.30 -1.11 16.46
N VAL A 192 -8.41 -1.65 17.30
CA VAL A 192 -7.20 -2.34 16.84
C VAL A 192 -7.54 -3.57 15.99
N ALA A 193 -8.55 -4.35 16.37
CA ALA A 193 -9.00 -5.50 15.58
C ALA A 193 -9.53 -5.05 14.21
N TYR A 194 -10.43 -4.06 14.19
CA TYR A 194 -11.01 -3.53 12.96
C TYR A 194 -9.95 -2.93 12.03
N ASP A 195 -9.09 -2.05 12.54
CA ASP A 195 -8.06 -1.39 11.75
C ASP A 195 -7.05 -2.40 11.20
N SER A 196 -6.73 -3.46 11.95
CA SER A 196 -5.85 -4.52 11.48
C SER A 196 -6.49 -5.36 10.37
N LEU A 197 -7.78 -5.69 10.48
CA LEU A 197 -8.53 -6.35 9.41
C LEU A 197 -8.64 -5.45 8.17
N PHE A 198 -8.88 -4.16 8.37
CA PHE A 198 -8.95 -3.17 7.30
C PHE A 198 -7.59 -2.98 6.60
N ASP A 199 -6.47 -3.01 7.33
CA ASP A 199 -5.12 -2.98 6.75
C ASP A 199 -4.83 -4.19 5.87
N ILE A 200 -5.27 -5.39 6.29
CA ILE A 200 -5.22 -6.60 5.46
C ILE A 200 -6.01 -6.37 4.17
N CYS A 201 -7.24 -5.85 4.29
CA CYS A 201 -8.09 -5.56 3.15
C CYS A 201 -7.41 -4.59 2.17
N LYS A 202 -6.93 -3.43 2.64
CA LYS A 202 -6.28 -2.42 1.78
C LYS A 202 -5.07 -2.96 1.04
N HIS A 203 -4.29 -3.81 1.70
CA HIS A 203 -3.11 -4.42 1.09
C HIS A 203 -3.47 -5.45 0.00
N LEU A 204 -4.53 -6.22 0.22
CA LEU A 204 -4.96 -7.30 -0.68
C LEU A 204 -5.91 -6.86 -1.80
N ALA A 205 -6.74 -5.85 -1.58
CA ALA A 205 -7.77 -5.39 -2.52
C ALA A 205 -7.20 -5.15 -3.94
N PRO A 206 -6.07 -4.41 -4.12
CA PRO A 206 -5.48 -4.23 -5.44
C PRO A 206 -5.02 -5.54 -6.11
N LYS A 207 -4.67 -6.56 -5.31
CA LYS A 207 -4.19 -7.86 -5.82
C LYS A 207 -5.33 -8.69 -6.41
N PHE A 208 -6.55 -8.46 -5.91
CA PHE A 208 -7.78 -8.99 -6.47
C PHE A 208 -8.38 -8.10 -7.58
N GLY A 209 -7.70 -7.03 -7.99
CA GLY A 209 -8.16 -6.14 -9.06
C GLY A 209 -9.07 -5.00 -8.61
N ILE A 210 -9.27 -4.81 -7.31
CA ILE A 210 -10.07 -3.71 -6.76
C ILE A 210 -9.21 -2.44 -6.77
N LYS A 211 -9.54 -1.50 -7.67
CA LYS A 211 -8.75 -0.27 -7.89
C LYS A 211 -9.19 0.92 -7.04
N LYS A 212 -10.43 0.92 -6.55
CA LYS A 212 -11.01 2.03 -5.78
C LYS A 212 -11.71 1.49 -4.55
N PHE A 213 -11.24 1.91 -3.39
CA PHE A 213 -11.84 1.63 -2.09
C PHE A 213 -11.42 2.74 -1.13
N GLY A 214 -12.34 3.12 -0.24
CA GLY A 214 -12.07 3.97 0.90
C GLY A 214 -12.20 3.15 2.18
N ASP A 215 -12.95 3.68 3.14
CA ASP A 215 -13.30 3.01 4.40
C ASP A 215 -14.23 1.80 4.21
N ASP A 216 -14.73 1.60 2.98
CA ASP A 216 -15.61 0.52 2.56
C ASP A 216 -14.86 -0.69 1.96
N CYS A 217 -13.54 -0.79 2.11
CA CYS A 217 -12.72 -1.86 1.53
C CYS A 217 -13.30 -3.27 1.74
N LEU A 218 -13.78 -3.60 2.95
CA LEU A 218 -14.35 -4.92 3.25
C LEU A 218 -15.64 -5.18 2.46
N LEU A 219 -16.47 -4.15 2.21
CA LEU A 219 -17.63 -4.26 1.35
C LEU A 219 -17.22 -4.45 -0.12
N LYS A 220 -16.14 -3.80 -0.56
CA LYS A 220 -15.57 -4.04 -1.90
C LYS A 220 -15.08 -5.47 -2.09
N MET A 221 -14.55 -6.10 -1.04
CA MET A 221 -14.19 -7.53 -1.08
C MET A 221 -15.42 -8.42 -1.29
N VAL A 222 -16.56 -8.07 -0.69
CA VAL A 222 -17.83 -8.76 -0.91
C VAL A 222 -18.33 -8.57 -2.35
N GLU A 223 -18.37 -7.33 -2.85
CA GLU A 223 -18.79 -7.03 -4.24
C GLU A 223 -17.99 -7.79 -5.31
N HIS A 224 -16.74 -8.15 -5.02
CA HIS A 224 -15.85 -8.89 -5.92
C HIS A 224 -15.80 -10.40 -5.64
N GLY A 225 -16.65 -10.91 -4.73
CA GLY A 225 -16.75 -12.34 -4.41
C GLY A 225 -15.53 -12.92 -3.68
N ILE A 226 -14.73 -12.08 -3.01
CA ILE A 226 -13.57 -12.50 -2.21
C ILE A 226 -14.02 -12.92 -0.80
N VAL A 227 -15.09 -12.27 -0.33
CA VAL A 227 -15.83 -12.58 0.88
C VAL A 227 -17.29 -12.84 0.47
N SER A 228 -17.95 -13.80 1.10
CA SER A 228 -19.33 -14.18 0.81
C SER A 228 -20.32 -13.04 1.09
N GLU A 229 -21.35 -12.91 0.25
CA GLU A 229 -22.42 -11.90 0.41
C GLU A 229 -23.15 -12.03 1.76
N GLU A 230 -23.17 -13.23 2.36
CA GLU A 230 -23.77 -13.48 3.69
C GLU A 230 -23.10 -12.66 4.81
N HIS A 231 -21.87 -12.19 4.60
CA HIS A 231 -21.15 -11.37 5.56
C HIS A 231 -21.44 -9.87 5.43
N LYS A 232 -22.17 -9.42 4.42
CA LYS A 232 -22.36 -8.00 4.13
C LYS A 232 -22.97 -7.22 5.29
N ASP A 233 -24.09 -7.70 5.84
CA ASP A 233 -24.76 -7.03 6.96
C ASP A 233 -23.90 -7.02 8.23
N ARG A 234 -23.13 -8.10 8.43
CA ARG A 234 -22.15 -8.21 9.53
C ARG A 234 -21.07 -7.13 9.39
N ILE A 235 -20.49 -6.99 8.20
CA ILE A 235 -19.47 -5.98 7.91
C ILE A 235 -20.03 -4.55 8.09
N ILE A 236 -21.27 -4.29 7.64
CA ILE A 236 -21.92 -2.98 7.84
C ILE A 236 -22.04 -2.65 9.32
N LYS A 237 -22.45 -3.60 10.16
CA LYS A 237 -22.53 -3.41 11.61
C LYS A 237 -21.14 -3.15 12.22
N MET A 238 -20.11 -3.88 11.78
CA MET A 238 -18.74 -3.64 12.24
C MET A 238 -18.24 -2.23 11.90
N ILE A 239 -18.50 -1.77 10.67
CA ILE A 239 -18.18 -0.41 10.19
C ILE A 239 -18.90 0.64 11.04
N LYS A 240 -20.20 0.46 11.30
CA LYS A 240 -21.00 1.39 12.12
C LYS A 240 -20.44 1.53 13.52
N LEU A 241 -20.10 0.41 14.18
CA LEU A 241 -19.48 0.44 15.50
C LEU A 241 -18.13 1.16 15.48
N LYS A 242 -17.24 0.84 14.52
CA LYS A 242 -15.95 1.53 14.38
C LYS A 242 -16.13 3.03 14.18
N ASN A 243 -17.06 3.44 13.31
CA ASN A 243 -17.29 4.85 13.02
C ASN A 243 -17.83 5.59 14.24
N LYS A 244 -18.73 4.96 15.02
CA LYS A 244 -19.24 5.51 16.27
C LYS A 244 -18.15 5.68 17.31
N LEU A 245 -17.28 4.68 17.44
CA LEU A 245 -16.13 4.73 18.35
C LEU A 245 -15.17 5.87 18.01
N ILE A 246 -14.95 6.18 16.72
CA ILE A 246 -14.07 7.27 16.31
C ILE A 246 -14.73 8.65 16.47
N SER A 247 -16.04 8.76 16.18
CA SER A 247 -16.71 10.06 16.13
C SER A 247 -17.06 10.62 17.50
N THR A 248 -17.63 9.80 18.39
CA THR A 248 -18.10 10.30 19.70
C THR A 248 -17.27 9.80 20.86
N TRP A 249 -16.67 8.60 20.76
CA TRP A 249 -16.03 7.87 21.87
C TRP A 249 -16.91 7.63 23.12
N ASP A 250 -18.13 8.17 23.10
CA ASP A 250 -19.14 8.16 24.14
C ASP A 250 -20.32 7.32 23.64
N ILE A 251 -20.22 6.01 23.89
CA ILE A 251 -21.25 5.01 23.57
C ILE A 251 -21.76 4.48 24.91
N PRO A 252 -23.08 4.45 25.16
CA PRO A 252 -23.62 3.83 26.36
C PRO A 252 -23.04 2.43 26.59
N GLN A 253 -22.68 2.11 27.84
CA GLN A 253 -21.97 0.87 28.16
C GLN A 253 -22.74 -0.37 27.72
N GLU A 254 -24.07 -0.36 27.89
CA GLU A 254 -24.99 -1.43 27.46
C GLU A 254 -24.95 -1.61 25.95
N GLU A 255 -25.02 -0.49 25.21
CA GLU A 255 -25.00 -0.52 23.76
C GLU A 255 -23.66 -1.04 23.22
N LEU A 256 -22.54 -0.62 23.84
CA LEU A 256 -21.22 -1.12 23.47
C LEU A 256 -21.10 -2.62 23.75
N TYR A 257 -21.54 -3.07 24.93
CA TYR A 257 -21.48 -4.46 25.34
C TYR A 257 -22.25 -5.37 24.36
N GLU A 258 -23.47 -5.01 23.99
CA GLU A 258 -24.30 -5.77 23.04
C GLU A 258 -23.69 -5.77 21.62
N ASN A 259 -23.26 -4.60 21.11
CA ASN A 259 -22.63 -4.53 19.79
C ASN A 259 -21.36 -5.41 19.72
N LEU A 260 -20.57 -5.46 20.80
CA LEU A 260 -19.36 -6.29 20.83
C LEU A 260 -19.69 -7.78 20.93
N ARG A 261 -20.69 -8.18 21.74
CA ARG A 261 -21.16 -9.57 21.76
C ARG A 261 -21.62 -10.03 20.40
N GLU A 262 -22.29 -9.16 19.65
CA GLU A 262 -22.75 -9.46 18.30
C GLU A 262 -21.59 -9.58 17.30
N THR A 263 -20.62 -8.65 17.35
CA THR A 263 -19.62 -8.49 16.27
C THR A 263 -18.32 -9.26 16.46
N LYS A 264 -17.92 -9.58 17.70
CA LYS A 264 -16.59 -10.15 18.01
C LYS A 264 -16.28 -11.45 17.26
N ASP A 265 -17.29 -12.28 17.05
CA ASP A 265 -17.14 -13.61 16.46
C ASP A 265 -17.08 -13.58 14.92
N TRP A 266 -17.22 -12.40 14.31
CA TRP A 266 -17.20 -12.26 12.84
C TRP A 266 -15.81 -12.01 12.26
N PHE A 267 -14.85 -11.56 13.08
CA PHE A 267 -13.48 -11.27 12.62
C PHE A 267 -12.78 -12.51 12.06
N GLU A 268 -12.84 -13.63 12.77
CA GLU A 268 -12.15 -14.86 12.38
C GLU A 268 -12.72 -15.50 11.09
N PRO A 269 -14.05 -15.66 10.93
CA PRO A 269 -14.64 -16.09 9.67
C PRO A 269 -14.22 -15.23 8.48
N LEU A 270 -14.26 -13.90 8.62
CA LEU A 270 -13.84 -12.98 7.56
C LEU A 270 -12.36 -13.15 7.18
N MET A 271 -11.47 -13.27 8.17
CA MET A 271 -10.05 -13.55 7.92
C MET A 271 -9.84 -14.88 7.19
N LYS A 272 -10.63 -15.90 7.54
CA LYS A 272 -10.55 -17.23 6.91
C LYS A 272 -10.96 -17.20 5.44
N GLU A 273 -12.05 -16.52 5.11
CA GLU A 273 -12.48 -16.38 3.71
C GLU A 273 -11.45 -15.61 2.88
N ILE A 274 -10.94 -14.49 3.40
CA ILE A 274 -9.87 -13.72 2.74
C ILE A 274 -8.63 -14.60 2.52
N ALA A 275 -8.24 -15.42 3.50
CA ALA A 275 -7.09 -16.32 3.39
C ALA A 275 -7.30 -17.41 2.33
N VAL A 276 -8.51 -17.99 2.24
CA VAL A 276 -8.87 -18.96 1.19
C VAL A 276 -8.82 -18.31 -0.20
N SER A 277 -9.43 -17.13 -0.35
CA SER A 277 -9.41 -16.37 -1.60
C SER A 277 -7.99 -15.99 -2.03
N LEU A 278 -7.13 -15.62 -1.07
CA LEU A 278 -5.71 -15.35 -1.33
C LEU A 278 -4.97 -16.62 -1.81
N LYS A 279 -5.20 -17.76 -1.18
CA LYS A 279 -4.62 -19.05 -1.60
C LYS A 279 -5.02 -19.38 -3.04
N ASN A 280 -6.31 -19.26 -3.37
CA ASN A 280 -6.83 -19.49 -4.71
C ASN A 280 -6.20 -18.53 -5.75
N LEU A 281 -6.00 -17.27 -5.38
CA LEU A 281 -5.33 -16.29 -6.24
C LEU A 281 -3.87 -16.70 -6.52
N LEU A 282 -3.13 -17.12 -5.50
CA LEU A 282 -1.73 -17.56 -5.63
C LEU A 282 -1.61 -18.80 -6.51
N GLU A 283 -2.54 -19.75 -6.39
CA GLU A 283 -2.59 -20.95 -7.24
C GLU A 283 -2.85 -20.60 -8.71
N LYS A 284 -3.79 -19.68 -8.98
CA LYS A 284 -4.07 -19.18 -10.35
C LYS A 284 -2.86 -18.48 -10.97
N VAL A 285 -2.13 -17.68 -10.20
CA VAL A 285 -0.91 -17.01 -10.68
C VAL A 285 0.19 -18.03 -10.98
N SER A 286 0.35 -19.03 -10.10
CA SER A 286 1.35 -20.08 -10.27
C SER A 286 1.07 -20.98 -11.48
N SER A 287 -0.19 -21.30 -11.78
CA SER A 287 -0.56 -22.09 -12.96
C SER A 287 -0.38 -21.30 -14.25
N SER A 288 -0.71 -20.01 -14.25
CA SER A 288 -0.53 -19.09 -15.39
C SER A 288 0.95 -18.87 -15.75
N GLN A 289 1.86 -19.05 -14.79
CA GLN A 289 3.32 -18.97 -15.02
C GLN A 289 3.93 -20.27 -15.58
N LYS A 290 3.25 -21.41 -15.46
CA LYS A 290 3.72 -22.72 -15.95
C LYS A 290 3.29 -23.02 -17.40
N SER A 291 2.31 -22.30 -17.95
CA SER A 291 1.75 -22.53 -19.28
C SER A 291 2.65 -22.21 -20.50
N PRO A 292 3.77 -21.45 -20.44
CA PRO A 292 4.62 -21.27 -21.62
C PRO A 292 5.47 -22.49 -21.99
N LEU A 293 5.59 -23.49 -21.11
CA LEU A 293 6.55 -24.60 -21.26
C LEU A 293 5.96 -25.91 -21.81
N ARG A 294 4.64 -26.03 -21.98
CA ARG A 294 4.01 -27.25 -22.53
C ARG A 294 3.81 -27.24 -24.05
N ASN A 295 3.74 -26.07 -24.69
CA ASN A 295 3.48 -25.99 -26.14
C ASN A 295 4.70 -26.27 -27.03
N ASN A 296 5.88 -26.52 -26.46
CA ASN A 296 7.08 -26.89 -27.21
C ASN A 296 7.43 -28.39 -27.14
N GLN A 297 6.73 -29.20 -26.35
CA GLN A 297 6.97 -30.66 -26.29
C GLN A 297 5.98 -31.49 -27.11
N GLU A 298 4.87 -30.90 -27.58
CA GLU A 298 3.91 -31.58 -28.49
C GLU A 298 4.20 -31.30 -29.97
N LYS A 299 5.05 -30.31 -30.32
CA LYS A 299 5.45 -30.06 -31.72
C LYS A 299 6.65 -30.87 -32.22
N GLU A 300 7.36 -31.58 -31.34
CA GLU A 300 8.48 -32.48 -31.72
C GLU A 300 8.07 -33.95 -31.86
N LYS A 301 6.81 -34.31 -31.57
CA LYS A 301 6.30 -35.68 -31.79
C LYS A 301 5.55 -35.87 -33.11
N ASP A 302 5.02 -34.80 -33.70
CA ASP A 302 4.30 -34.86 -34.99
C ASP A 302 5.20 -34.57 -36.23
N GLN A 303 6.53 -34.57 -36.06
CA GLN A 303 7.50 -34.50 -37.17
C GLN A 303 8.37 -35.76 -37.30
N LYS A 304 7.99 -36.84 -36.62
CA LYS A 304 8.61 -38.17 -36.77
C LYS A 304 7.54 -39.26 -36.89
N GLU A 305 6.66 -39.12 -37.88
CA GLU A 305 5.95 -40.22 -38.54
C GLU A 305 5.88 -39.96 -40.05
#